data_AF-A0A2J6X529-F1
#
_entry.id   AF-A0A2J6X529-F1
#
_cell.length_a   1.000
_cell.length_b   1.000
_cell.length_c   1.000
_cell.angle_alpha   90.00
_cell.angle_beta   90.00
_cell.angle_gamma   90.00
#
_symmetry.space_group_name_H-M   'P 1'
#
loop_
_entity.id
_entity.type
_entity.pdbx_description
1 polymer ?
#
loop_
_entity_poly.entity_id
_entity_poly.type
_entity_poly.pdbx_seq_one_letter_code
_entity_poly.pdbx_strand_id
1 'polypeptide(L)'
;MYVLKIVLEGITTSFRYPHFMLGVQPSFPLPPPATIYGHVCSTLGEWFDPEGVMFAYHFTFAGEGQDLEHIHVLSVSSGKLPSGERKVLEGNVNPFKRNILLFPRLTLYLNRPDWLDYFRHPRYPVVLGRSQDLAVYTQIEVIELQQQEQVYFEHTLMPYTMATQVPAGVVAL
;
A
#
# COMPACT_ATOMS: atom_id res chain seq x y z
N MET A 1 21.62 -6.48 -15.01
CA MET A 1 20.28 -6.08 -15.52
C MET A 1 19.98 -4.67 -15.06
N TYR A 2 19.64 -3.76 -15.97
CA TYR A 2 19.24 -2.40 -15.58
C TYR A 2 17.80 -2.37 -15.05
N VAL A 3 17.60 -1.71 -13.91
CA VAL A 3 16.28 -1.58 -13.25
C VAL A 3 16.08 -0.16 -12.75
N LEU A 4 14.82 0.24 -12.60
CA LEU A 4 14.45 1.45 -11.88
C LEU A 4 14.39 1.15 -10.37
N LYS A 5 15.20 1.85 -9.57
CA LYS A 5 15.16 1.81 -8.11
C LYS A 5 14.50 3.09 -7.60
N ILE A 6 13.50 2.90 -6.74
CA ILE A 6 12.76 3.97 -6.08
C ILE A 6 12.83 3.76 -4.57
N VAL A 7 13.15 4.80 -3.82
CA VAL A 7 12.98 4.82 -2.36
C VAL A 7 11.81 5.75 -2.05
N LEU A 8 10.81 5.21 -1.39
CA LEU A 8 9.64 5.92 -0.90
C LEU A 8 9.63 5.90 0.62
N GLU A 9 9.29 7.03 1.22
CA GLU A 9 9.15 7.19 2.67
C GLU A 9 7.83 7.89 3.00
N GLY A 10 7.25 7.56 4.15
CA GLY A 10 5.99 8.15 4.61
C GLY A 10 5.94 8.29 6.12
N ILE A 11 4.82 8.80 6.64
CA ILE A 11 4.57 8.88 8.09
C ILE A 11 3.76 7.68 8.57
N THR A 12 2.73 7.32 7.81
CA THR A 12 1.87 6.16 8.08
C THR A 12 1.67 5.37 6.80
N THR A 13 1.43 4.06 6.93
CA THR A 13 0.89 3.22 5.87
C THR A 13 0.04 2.12 6.48
N SER A 14 -0.93 1.64 5.71
CA SER A 14 -1.72 0.47 6.06
C SER A 14 -2.11 -0.33 4.82
N PHE A 15 -2.10 -1.65 4.93
CA PHE A 15 -2.37 -2.57 3.84
C PHE A 15 -3.60 -3.41 4.18
N ARG A 16 -4.70 -3.16 3.47
CA ARG A 16 -6.00 -3.76 3.80
C ARG A 16 -5.92 -5.29 3.91
N TYR A 17 -6.31 -5.83 5.06
CA TYR A 17 -6.55 -7.25 5.27
C TYR A 17 -8.04 -7.57 5.03
N PRO A 18 -8.41 -8.32 3.98
CA PRO A 18 -9.81 -8.43 3.55
C PRO A 18 -10.66 -9.38 4.41
N HIS A 19 -10.07 -10.28 5.21
CA HIS A 19 -10.82 -11.36 5.87
C HIS A 19 -11.43 -11.01 7.23
N PHE A 20 -11.09 -9.87 7.84
CA PHE A 20 -11.67 -9.43 9.11
C PHE A 20 -12.18 -7.99 9.03
N MET A 21 -13.49 -7.80 9.19
CA MET A 21 -14.14 -6.49 9.31
C MET A 21 -15.17 -6.45 10.46
N LEU A 22 -14.76 -6.90 11.65
CA LEU A 22 -15.57 -6.83 12.88
C LEU A 22 -14.89 -5.91 13.90
N GLY A 23 -15.18 -4.61 13.83
CA GLY A 23 -14.70 -3.59 14.77
C GLY A 23 -13.20 -3.28 14.73
N VAL A 24 -12.42 -4.07 13.99
CA VAL A 24 -10.98 -3.89 13.77
C VAL A 24 -10.66 -4.08 12.29
N GLN A 25 -9.73 -3.26 11.78
CA GLN A 25 -9.15 -3.37 10.44
C GLN A 25 -7.66 -3.67 10.57
N PRO A 26 -7.26 -4.95 10.47
CA PRO A 26 -5.86 -5.33 10.46
C PRO A 26 -5.14 -4.81 9.22
N SER A 27 -3.81 -4.67 9.34
CA SER A 27 -2.92 -4.38 8.22
C SER A 27 -2.02 -5.59 7.97
N PHE A 28 -1.69 -5.87 6.70
CA PHE A 28 -0.53 -6.71 6.41
C PHE A 28 0.75 -6.04 6.93
N PRO A 29 1.78 -6.83 7.30
CA PRO A 29 3.08 -6.29 7.72
C PRO A 29 3.95 -5.84 6.53
N LEU A 30 3.56 -6.22 5.31
CA LEU A 30 4.27 -5.95 4.07
C LEU A 30 3.27 -5.51 2.98
N PRO A 31 3.66 -4.64 2.03
CA PRO A 31 2.77 -4.22 0.95
C PRO A 31 2.47 -5.40 0.01
N PRO A 32 1.20 -5.83 -0.14
CA PRO A 32 0.87 -6.88 -1.09
C PRO A 32 1.13 -6.44 -2.53
N PRO A 33 1.27 -7.37 -3.50
CA PRO A 33 1.49 -7.03 -4.91
C PRO A 33 0.47 -6.04 -5.46
N ALA A 34 -0.80 -6.17 -5.06
CA ALA A 34 -1.87 -5.25 -5.45
C ALA A 34 -1.59 -3.79 -5.02
N THR A 35 -0.99 -3.58 -3.84
CA THR A 35 -0.59 -2.24 -3.39
C THR A 35 0.54 -1.68 -4.25
N ILE A 36 1.53 -2.52 -4.59
CA ILE A 36 2.66 -2.10 -5.44
C ILE A 36 2.16 -1.73 -6.84
N TYR A 37 1.35 -2.57 -7.47
CA TYR A 37 0.79 -2.26 -8.79
C TYR A 37 -0.15 -1.06 -8.77
N GLY A 38 -1.00 -0.93 -7.74
CA GLY A 38 -1.85 0.25 -7.57
C GLY A 38 -1.04 1.54 -7.41
N HIS A 39 0.07 1.48 -6.66
CA HIS A 39 1.00 2.59 -6.53
C HIS A 39 1.62 2.96 -7.89
N VAL A 40 2.12 1.98 -8.65
CA VAL A 40 2.66 2.22 -10.01
C VAL A 40 1.59 2.85 -10.93
N CYS A 41 0.36 2.32 -10.97
CA CYS A 41 -0.74 2.92 -11.73
C CYS A 41 -0.99 4.38 -11.34
N SER A 42 -0.93 4.71 -10.04
CA SER A 42 -1.10 6.09 -9.57
C SER A 42 0.02 7.02 -10.04
N THR A 43 1.25 6.50 -10.11
CA THR A 43 2.41 7.24 -10.60
C THR A 43 2.33 7.50 -12.10
N LEU A 44 2.02 6.46 -12.88
CA LEU A 44 1.86 6.55 -14.33
C LEU A 44 0.64 7.38 -14.73
N GLY A 45 -0.41 7.36 -13.91
CA GLY A 45 -1.66 8.05 -14.18
C GLY A 45 -2.68 7.24 -14.97
N GLU A 46 -2.33 6.02 -15.34
CA GLU A 46 -3.13 5.12 -16.16
C GLU A 46 -2.94 3.67 -15.71
N TRP A 47 -3.82 2.80 -16.18
CA TRP A 47 -3.65 1.37 -15.98
C TRP A 47 -2.56 0.84 -16.92
N PHE A 48 -1.71 -0.05 -16.41
CA PHE A 48 -0.75 -0.81 -17.22
C PHE A 48 -1.02 -2.30 -17.06
N ASP A 49 -0.67 -3.08 -18.09
CA ASP A 49 -0.72 -4.54 -18.00
C ASP A 49 0.42 -5.04 -17.10
N PRO A 50 0.12 -5.71 -15.97
CA PRO A 50 1.16 -6.26 -15.10
C PRO A 50 1.92 -7.43 -15.73
N GLU A 51 1.44 -8.01 -16.83
CA GLU A 51 2.16 -9.08 -17.53
C GLU A 51 3.55 -8.59 -17.97
N GLY A 52 4.60 -9.31 -17.56
CA GLY A 52 5.99 -8.95 -17.85
C GLY A 52 6.57 -7.82 -16.99
N VAL A 53 5.78 -7.15 -16.16
CA VAL A 53 6.29 -6.18 -15.18
C VAL A 53 6.67 -6.93 -13.90
N MET A 54 7.97 -6.95 -13.61
CA MET A 54 8.52 -7.58 -12.43
C MET A 54 8.93 -6.52 -11.42
N PHE A 55 8.67 -6.82 -10.15
CA PHE A 55 9.15 -6.01 -9.05
C PHE A 55 9.82 -6.86 -7.99
N ALA A 56 10.73 -6.23 -7.25
CA ALA A 56 11.21 -6.69 -5.97
C ALA A 56 11.22 -5.49 -5.03
N TYR A 57 11.12 -5.71 -3.72
CA TYR A 57 11.25 -4.61 -2.78
C TYR A 57 11.91 -5.01 -1.47
N HIS A 58 12.30 -4.00 -0.70
CA HIS A 58 12.65 -4.11 0.71
C HIS A 58 11.81 -3.09 1.48
N PHE A 59 10.98 -3.55 2.42
CA PHE A 59 10.03 -2.72 3.15
C PHE A 59 10.22 -2.79 4.66
N THR A 60 10.49 -1.64 5.28
CA THR A 60 10.61 -1.52 6.73
C THR A 60 9.71 -0.43 7.26
N PHE A 61 9.48 -0.47 8.57
CA PHE A 61 8.76 0.56 9.33
C PHE A 61 9.36 0.62 10.75
N ALA A 62 9.23 1.75 11.43
CA ALA A 62 9.86 1.97 12.73
C ALA A 62 8.96 1.61 13.92
N GLY A 63 7.66 1.48 13.70
CA GLY A 63 6.73 1.07 14.76
C GLY A 63 5.32 0.78 14.24
N GLU A 64 4.46 0.35 15.15
CA GLU A 64 3.05 0.08 14.87
C GLU A 64 2.18 0.98 15.74
N GLY A 65 1.02 1.35 15.21
CA GLY A 65 0.03 2.17 15.91
C GLY A 65 -1.38 1.63 15.71
N GLN A 66 -2.28 2.08 16.58
CA GLN A 66 -3.71 1.90 16.41
C GLN A 66 -4.38 3.26 16.30
N ASP A 67 -5.24 3.39 15.30
CA ASP A 67 -6.00 4.61 15.04
C ASP A 67 -7.51 4.30 15.15
N LEU A 68 -8.25 5.17 15.84
CA LEU A 68 -9.69 5.02 16.07
C LEU A 68 -10.42 5.89 15.05
N GLU A 69 -11.04 5.24 14.07
CA GLU A 69 -11.80 5.91 13.01
C GLU A 69 -13.30 5.62 13.14
N HIS A 70 -14.11 6.51 12.57
CA HIS A 70 -15.57 6.40 12.57
C HIS A 70 -16.09 6.60 11.15
N ILE A 71 -16.85 5.63 10.63
CA ILE A 71 -17.55 5.78 9.34
C ILE A 71 -18.98 6.24 9.61
N HIS A 72 -19.38 7.35 8.98
CA HIS A 72 -20.77 7.78 8.98
C HIS A 72 -21.50 7.03 7.87
N VAL A 73 -22.23 5.98 8.22
CA VAL A 73 -22.99 5.17 7.27
C VAL A 73 -24.36 5.81 7.09
N LEU A 74 -24.48 6.63 6.05
CA LEU A 74 -25.68 7.42 5.75
C LEU A 74 -26.47 6.80 4.60
N SER A 75 -27.79 6.81 4.73
CA SER A 75 -28.76 6.44 3.70
C SER A 75 -29.77 7.57 3.49
N VAL A 76 -30.35 7.63 2.28
CA VAL A 76 -31.42 8.59 1.98
C VAL A 76 -32.60 8.34 2.92
N SER A 77 -33.14 9.43 3.48
CA SER A 77 -34.26 9.40 4.41
C SER A 77 -35.22 10.57 4.14
N SER A 78 -36.38 10.54 4.78
CA SER A 78 -37.39 11.60 4.68
C SER A 78 -38.01 11.89 6.05
N GLY A 79 -38.76 12.98 6.16
CA GLY A 79 -39.38 13.44 7.41
C GLY A 79 -38.84 14.78 7.88
N LYS A 80 -38.93 15.06 9.17
CA LYS A 80 -38.41 16.28 9.79
C LYS A 80 -37.42 15.93 10.92
N LEU A 81 -36.37 16.73 11.04
CA LEU A 81 -35.49 16.71 12.21
C LEU A 81 -36.22 17.30 13.42
N PRO A 82 -35.74 17.04 14.66
CA PRO A 82 -36.29 17.67 15.87
C PRO A 82 -36.28 19.21 15.81
N SER A 83 -35.36 19.79 15.03
CA SER A 83 -35.27 21.23 14.74
C SER A 83 -36.35 21.74 13.77
N GLY A 84 -37.18 20.87 13.19
CA GLY A 84 -38.24 21.21 12.24
C GLY A 84 -37.80 21.24 10.76
N GLU A 85 -36.49 21.20 10.50
CA GLU A 85 -35.91 21.11 9.15
C GLU A 85 -36.22 19.77 8.46
N ARG A 86 -36.25 19.74 7.13
CA ARG A 86 -36.51 18.51 6.37
C ARG A 86 -35.33 17.55 6.50
N LYS A 87 -35.60 16.34 7.01
CA LYS A 87 -34.64 15.24 7.04
C LYS A 87 -34.45 14.68 5.63
N VAL A 88 -33.19 14.59 5.19
CA VAL A 88 -32.80 14.04 3.87
C VAL A 88 -31.88 12.83 3.97
N LEU A 89 -31.20 12.67 5.11
CA LEU A 89 -30.30 11.55 5.39
C LEU A 89 -30.60 11.00 6.78
N GLU A 90 -30.35 9.72 6.97
CA GLU A 90 -30.27 9.06 8.27
C GLU A 90 -29.15 8.04 8.28
N GLY A 91 -28.66 7.67 9.45
CA GLY A 91 -27.57 6.73 9.51
C GLY A 91 -27.04 6.50 10.90
N ASN A 92 -26.04 5.63 10.96
CA ASN A 92 -25.34 5.29 12.19
C ASN A 92 -23.84 5.57 12.04
N VAL A 93 -23.20 5.81 13.17
CA VAL A 93 -21.75 5.92 13.25
C VAL A 93 -21.19 4.53 13.53
N ASN A 94 -20.27 4.06 12.69
CA ASN A 94 -19.57 2.79 12.86
C ASN A 94 -18.12 3.04 13.31
N PRO A 95 -17.81 2.99 14.63
CA PRO A 95 -16.44 3.05 15.13
C PRO A 95 -15.65 1.80 14.75
N PHE A 96 -14.38 1.95 14.42
CA PHE A 96 -13.45 0.84 14.25
C PHE A 96 -12.02 1.25 14.60
N LYS A 97 -11.22 0.28 15.02
CA LYS A 97 -9.78 0.47 15.19
C LYS A 97 -9.05 -0.03 13.96
N ARG A 98 -8.11 0.74 13.42
CA ARG A 98 -7.22 0.29 12.35
C ARG A 98 -5.79 0.17 12.85
N ASN A 99 -5.08 -0.84 12.36
CA ASN A 99 -3.65 -0.96 12.58
C ASN A 99 -2.90 -0.18 11.50
N ILE A 100 -1.91 0.61 11.91
CA ILE A 100 -1.05 1.40 11.03
C ILE A 100 0.43 1.07 11.29
N LEU A 101 1.23 1.15 10.23
CA LEU A 101 2.69 1.06 10.29
C LEU A 101 3.26 2.47 10.24
N LEU A 102 4.16 2.80 11.17
CA LEU A 102 4.72 4.13 11.38
C LEU A 102 6.10 4.26 10.75
N PHE A 103 6.31 5.40 10.10
CA PHE A 103 7.56 5.75 9.39
C PHE A 103 7.99 4.67 8.38
N PRO A 104 7.13 4.29 7.42
CA PRO A 104 7.47 3.31 6.41
C PRO A 104 8.60 3.80 5.49
N ARG A 105 9.47 2.86 5.12
CA ARG A 105 10.46 3.01 4.05
C ARG A 105 10.37 1.82 3.10
N LEU A 106 10.07 2.11 1.84
CA LEU A 106 9.99 1.14 0.75
C LEU A 106 11.12 1.40 -0.24
N THR A 107 12.01 0.44 -0.43
CA THR A 107 12.92 0.41 -1.58
C THR A 107 12.34 -0.53 -2.62
N LEU A 108 11.85 0.01 -3.74
CA LEU A 108 11.21 -0.70 -4.83
C LEU A 108 12.15 -0.79 -6.03
N TYR A 109 12.23 -1.97 -6.64
CA TYR A 109 12.94 -2.22 -7.88
C TYR A 109 11.93 -2.66 -8.95
N LEU A 110 11.99 -2.04 -10.12
CA LEU A 110 11.13 -2.36 -11.27
C LEU A 110 11.99 -2.66 -12.50
N ASN A 111 11.63 -3.69 -13.27
CA ASN A 111 12.26 -3.97 -14.57
C ASN A 111 11.88 -2.99 -15.70
N ARG A 112 11.48 -1.76 -15.33
CA ARG A 112 11.03 -0.67 -16.21
C ARG A 112 11.87 0.59 -16.00
N PRO A 113 13.16 0.58 -16.41
CA PRO A 113 14.02 1.76 -16.32
C PRO A 113 13.47 2.95 -17.14
N ASP A 114 12.67 2.69 -18.16
CA ASP A 114 11.98 3.67 -19.00
C ASP A 114 10.92 4.49 -18.24
N TRP A 115 10.50 4.06 -17.05
CA TRP A 115 9.52 4.79 -16.23
C TRP A 115 10.11 5.87 -15.33
N LEU A 116 11.42 6.12 -15.41
CA LEU A 116 12.14 7.07 -14.55
C LEU A 116 11.44 8.43 -14.42
N ASP A 117 11.00 9.03 -15.53
CA ASP A 117 10.44 10.37 -15.53
C ASP A 117 9.04 10.45 -14.93
N TYR A 118 8.26 9.36 -14.98
CA TYR A 118 6.96 9.27 -14.30
C TYR A 118 7.13 9.29 -12.78
N PHE A 119 8.15 8.62 -12.24
CA PHE A 119 8.42 8.66 -10.80
C PHE A 119 8.95 10.02 -10.36
N ARG A 120 9.64 10.76 -11.23
CA ARG A 120 10.05 12.15 -10.96
C ARG A 120 8.89 13.13 -11.00
N HIS A 121 7.86 12.82 -11.80
CA HIS A 121 6.68 13.67 -12.00
C HIS A 121 5.39 12.82 -11.92
N PRO A 122 5.08 12.26 -10.73
CA PRO A 122 3.94 11.36 -10.58
C PRO A 122 2.63 12.08 -10.94
N ARG A 123 1.74 11.39 -11.65
CA ARG A 123 0.46 11.97 -12.09
C ARG A 123 -0.48 12.27 -10.92
N TYR A 124 -0.51 11.39 -9.93
CA TYR A 124 -1.35 11.50 -8.74
C TYR A 124 -0.49 11.66 -7.47
N PRO A 125 -1.09 12.10 -6.34
CA PRO A 125 -0.39 12.14 -5.06
C PRO A 125 0.25 10.80 -4.72
N VAL A 126 1.50 10.85 -4.30
CA VAL A 126 2.26 9.66 -3.89
C VAL A 126 1.69 9.15 -2.56
N VAL A 127 1.08 7.96 -2.61
CA VAL A 127 0.50 7.29 -1.45
C VAL A 127 1.01 5.85 -1.37
N LEU A 128 1.11 5.32 -0.15
CA LEU A 128 1.38 3.92 0.09
C LEU A 128 0.27 3.35 0.98
N GLY A 129 -0.58 2.48 0.42
CA GLY A 129 -1.74 1.96 1.14
C GLY A 129 -2.99 2.80 0.91
N ARG A 130 -3.47 3.51 1.93
CA ARG A 130 -4.71 4.30 1.83
C ARG A 130 -4.48 5.68 1.23
N SER A 131 -5.54 6.32 0.76
CA SER A 131 -5.49 7.67 0.19
C SER A 131 -5.00 8.76 1.17
N GLN A 132 -5.13 8.52 2.48
CA GLN A 132 -4.62 9.41 3.53
C GLN A 132 -3.18 9.11 3.95
N ASP A 133 -2.62 7.96 3.53
CA ASP A 133 -1.26 7.52 3.85
C ASP A 133 -0.30 8.13 2.80
N LEU A 134 -0.06 9.45 2.93
CA LEU A 134 0.84 10.20 2.05
C LEU A 134 2.30 9.75 2.21
N ALA A 135 3.01 9.75 1.09
CA ALA A 135 4.41 9.39 1.01
C ALA A 135 5.16 10.31 0.03
N VAL A 136 6.49 10.18 0.00
CA VAL A 136 7.37 10.94 -0.88
C VAL A 136 8.47 10.03 -1.42
N TYR A 137 8.89 10.25 -2.66
CA TYR A 137 10.09 9.63 -3.20
C TYR A 137 11.32 10.39 -2.73
N THR A 138 12.22 9.72 -2.01
CA THR A 138 13.48 10.31 -1.55
C THR A 138 14.67 9.93 -2.41
N GLN A 139 14.54 8.89 -3.25
CA GLN A 139 15.55 8.51 -4.23
C GLN A 139 14.90 7.86 -5.45
N ILE A 140 15.31 8.25 -6.65
CA ILE A 140 14.84 7.68 -7.92
C ILE A 140 16.03 7.60 -8.87
N GLU A 141 16.43 6.39 -9.25
CA GLU A 141 17.61 6.16 -10.09
C GLU A 141 17.48 4.87 -10.91
N VAL A 142 18.17 4.82 -12.05
CA VAL A 142 18.38 3.57 -12.78
C VAL A 142 19.70 2.97 -12.33
N ILE A 143 19.69 1.70 -11.93
CA ILE A 143 20.89 0.98 -11.48
C ILE A 143 21.08 -0.31 -12.26
N GLU A 144 22.31 -0.82 -12.27
CA GLU A 144 22.62 -2.15 -12.78
C GLU A 144 22.66 -3.16 -11.64
N LEU A 145 21.74 -4.13 -11.66
CA LEU A 145 21.77 -5.29 -10.78
C LEU A 145 22.75 -6.35 -11.29
N GLN A 146 23.50 -6.93 -10.36
CA GLN A 146 24.40 -8.06 -10.61
C GLN A 146 23.75 -9.35 -10.12
N GLN A 147 23.82 -10.40 -10.93
CA GLN A 147 23.38 -11.72 -10.54
C GLN A 147 24.40 -12.33 -9.56
N GLN A 148 23.92 -12.97 -8.51
CA GLN A 148 24.73 -13.63 -7.49
C GLN A 148 24.19 -15.03 -7.23
N GLU A 149 25.07 -16.00 -6.99
CA GLU A 149 24.69 -17.38 -6.67
C GLU A 149 24.13 -17.51 -5.25
N GLN A 150 24.61 -16.68 -4.33
CA GLN A 150 24.19 -16.63 -2.94
C GLN A 150 23.71 -15.23 -2.60
N VAL A 151 22.47 -15.15 -2.10
CA VAL A 151 21.82 -13.90 -1.74
C VAL A 151 21.08 -14.05 -0.42
N TYR A 152 20.90 -12.94 0.28
CA TYR A 152 20.12 -12.85 1.50
C TYR A 152 18.81 -12.10 1.22
N PHE A 153 17.70 -12.66 1.67
CA PHE A 153 16.38 -12.05 1.54
C PHE A 153 15.84 -11.67 2.92
N GLU A 154 15.36 -10.44 3.02
CA GLU A 154 14.62 -9.95 4.18
C GLU A 154 13.61 -8.90 3.73
N HIS A 155 12.58 -8.67 4.57
CA HIS A 155 11.63 -7.56 4.39
C HIS A 155 11.00 -7.47 2.99
N THR A 156 10.74 -8.63 2.37
CA THR A 156 10.33 -8.74 0.98
C THR A 156 9.30 -9.86 0.78
N LEU A 157 8.68 -9.90 -0.40
CA LEU A 157 7.88 -11.06 -0.81
C LEU A 157 8.76 -12.06 -1.52
N MET A 158 8.48 -13.33 -1.31
CA MET A 158 9.09 -14.40 -2.07
C MET A 158 8.08 -15.03 -3.02
N PRO A 159 8.52 -15.50 -4.19
CA PRO A 159 7.69 -16.32 -5.05
C PRO A 159 7.11 -17.52 -4.29
N TYR A 160 5.87 -17.88 -4.60
CA TYR A 160 5.20 -19.02 -3.98
C TYR A 160 6.00 -20.33 -4.11
N THR A 161 6.76 -20.49 -5.21
CA THR A 161 7.64 -21.64 -5.44
C THR A 161 8.76 -21.80 -4.40
N MET A 162 9.07 -20.74 -3.65
CA MET A 162 10.06 -20.77 -2.56
C MET A 162 9.43 -21.09 -1.20
N ALA A 163 8.10 -21.29 -1.12
CA ALA A 163 7.43 -21.53 0.16
C ALA A 163 7.94 -22.77 0.91
N THR A 164 8.42 -23.80 0.20
CA THR A 164 9.02 -25.01 0.80
C THR A 164 10.47 -24.82 1.25
N GLN A 165 11.11 -23.71 0.88
CA GLN A 165 12.50 -23.41 1.16
C GLN A 165 12.68 -22.46 2.35
N VAL A 166 11.58 -21.92 2.90
CA VAL A 166 11.60 -21.08 4.10
C VAL A 166 11.15 -21.87 5.33
N PRO A 167 11.86 -21.72 6.46
CA PRO A 167 11.50 -22.40 7.70
C PRO A 167 10.21 -21.85 8.36
N ALA A 168 9.82 -20.62 8.03
CA ALA A 168 8.60 -19.98 8.51
C ALA A 168 8.15 -18.86 7.55
N GLY A 169 6.85 -18.61 7.47
CA GLY A 169 6.27 -17.53 6.66
C GLY A 169 4.75 -17.45 6.82
N VAL A 170 4.18 -16.29 6.49
CA VAL A 170 2.73 -16.10 6.41
C VAL A 170 2.31 -16.23 4.95
N VAL A 171 1.54 -17.27 4.62
CA VAL A 171 0.88 -17.40 3.32
C VAL A 171 -0.53 -16.85 3.47
N ALA A 172 -0.82 -15.74 2.80
CA ALA A 172 -2.18 -15.23 2.64
C ALA A 172 -2.68 -15.66 1.25
N LEU A 173 -3.74 -16.48 1.23
CA LEU A 173 -4.43 -16.95 0.01
C LEU A 173 -5.60 -16.02 -0.34
#